data_AF-A0A937VH75-F1
#
_entry.id   AF-A0A937VH75-F1
#
_cell.length_a   1.000
_cell.length_b   1.000
_cell.length_c   1.000
_cell.angle_alpha   90.00
_cell.angle_beta   90.00
_cell.angle_gamma   90.00
#
_symmetry.space_group_name_H-M   'P 1'
#
loop_
_entity.id
_entity.type
_entity.pdbx_description
1 polymer ?
#
loop_
_entity_poly.entity_id
_entity_poly.type
_entity_poly.pdbx_seq_one_letter_code
_entity_poly.pdbx_strand_id
1 'polypeptide(L)'
;MRRFALAAGVLLLMFIVLASPAGAEEPVVRAVLFWSTTCPHCQEVVDNVLPPIQAKYGNKFDLRQIEVSDEANSEIFLATLLKYQIPEEDWGVPFLIIGEFYFVGLDQIGAYLDAVIESDLAAGGTEFPVLPSALPPTLARTPTAGPTPTPSALLPIRGQLSPTLLAGGLVLVLALALLVAVLRVLWRARRSSTE
;
A
#
# COMPACT_ATOMS: atom_id res chain seq x y z
N MET A 1 -46.10 -14.75 18.64
CA MET A 1 -45.72 -13.64 17.73
C MET A 1 -44.63 -12.73 18.32
N ARG A 2 -44.79 -12.13 19.51
CA ARG A 2 -43.70 -11.38 20.21
C ARG A 2 -42.37 -12.15 20.32
N ARG A 3 -42.45 -13.47 20.51
CA ARG A 3 -41.30 -14.39 20.62
C ARG A 3 -40.48 -14.50 19.32
N PHE A 4 -41.12 -14.40 18.16
CA PHE A 4 -40.45 -14.43 16.85
C PHE A 4 -39.78 -13.09 16.51
N ALA A 5 -40.40 -11.97 16.90
CA ALA A 5 -39.80 -10.64 16.75
C ALA A 5 -38.57 -10.46 17.65
N LEU A 6 -38.63 -10.95 18.90
CA LEU A 6 -37.50 -10.96 19.82
C LEU A 6 -36.38 -11.89 19.31
N ALA A 7 -36.72 -13.09 18.82
CA ALA A 7 -35.73 -14.01 18.26
C ALA A 7 -35.02 -13.42 17.03
N ALA A 8 -35.74 -12.78 16.11
CA ALA A 8 -35.16 -12.13 14.93
C ALA A 8 -34.26 -10.93 15.31
N GLY A 9 -34.65 -10.13 16.31
CA GLY A 9 -33.82 -9.03 16.82
C GLY A 9 -32.54 -9.51 17.49
N VAL A 10 -32.61 -10.60 18.27
CA VAL A 10 -31.43 -11.23 18.90
C VAL A 10 -30.51 -11.86 17.85
N LEU A 11 -31.06 -12.50 16.82
CA LEU A 11 -30.27 -13.09 15.74
C LEU A 11 -29.56 -12.03 14.88
N LEU A 12 -30.21 -10.88 14.65
CA LEU A 12 -29.61 -9.72 13.97
C LEU A 12 -28.49 -9.09 14.81
N LEU A 13 -28.72 -8.89 16.11
CA LEU A 13 -27.70 -8.39 17.06
C LEU A 13 -26.50 -9.35 17.15
N MET A 14 -26.75 -10.66 17.19
CA MET A 14 -25.70 -11.67 17.21
C MET A 14 -24.89 -11.68 15.90
N PHE A 15 -25.52 -11.46 14.75
CA PHE A 15 -24.84 -11.37 13.46
C PHE A 15 -23.96 -10.11 13.35
N ILE A 16 -24.40 -8.98 13.91
CA ILE A 16 -23.62 -7.72 13.96
C ILE A 16 -22.38 -7.88 14.85
N VAL A 17 -22.50 -8.60 15.97
CA VAL A 17 -21.36 -8.88 16.86
C VAL A 17 -20.37 -9.86 16.21
N LEU A 18 -20.84 -10.88 15.49
CA LEU A 18 -19.96 -11.79 14.73
C LEU A 18 -19.33 -11.15 13.50
N ALA A 19 -19.95 -10.11 12.92
CA ALA A 19 -19.44 -9.38 11.77
C ALA A 19 -18.48 -8.23 12.15
N SER A 20 -18.18 -8.06 13.44
CA SER A 20 -17.11 -7.14 13.85
C SER A 20 -15.80 -7.66 13.24
N PRO A 21 -15.06 -6.86 12.46
CA PRO A 21 -13.76 -7.29 11.95
C PRO A 21 -12.86 -7.57 13.15
N ALA A 22 -12.67 -8.85 13.46
CA ALA A 22 -11.83 -9.32 14.54
C ALA A 22 -10.39 -9.04 14.14
N GLY A 23 -9.77 -8.03 14.77
CA GLY A 23 -8.38 -7.66 14.56
C GLY A 23 -8.12 -6.99 13.21
N ALA A 24 -8.61 -5.77 13.01
CA ALA A 24 -7.98 -4.90 12.02
C ALA A 24 -6.61 -4.50 12.59
N GLU A 25 -5.57 -5.20 12.15
CA GLU A 25 -4.19 -4.71 12.28
C GLU A 25 -4.17 -3.25 11.78
N GLU A 26 -3.57 -2.33 12.55
CA GLU A 26 -3.52 -0.93 12.12
C GLU A 26 -2.84 -0.85 10.75
N PRO A 27 -3.37 -0.08 9.78
CA PRO A 27 -2.75 0.08 8.48
C PRO A 27 -1.29 0.54 8.62
N VAL A 28 -0.37 -0.18 7.98
CA VAL A 28 1.05 0.16 7.90
C VAL A 28 1.44 0.33 6.44
N VAL A 29 2.13 1.42 6.12
CA VAL A 29 2.72 1.68 4.81
C VAL A 29 4.17 1.26 4.84
N ARG A 30 4.57 0.40 3.91
CA ARG A 30 5.92 -0.17 3.86
C ARG A 30 6.62 0.23 2.58
N ALA A 31 7.83 0.77 2.73
CA ALA A 31 8.62 1.29 1.63
C ALA A 31 10.06 0.81 1.67
N VAL A 32 10.73 0.81 0.52
CA VAL A 32 12.17 0.55 0.39
C VAL A 32 12.84 1.76 -0.20
N LEU A 33 13.92 2.23 0.42
CA LEU A 33 14.81 3.27 -0.09
C LEU A 33 16.17 2.63 -0.42
N PHE A 34 16.56 2.69 -1.69
CA PHE A 34 17.94 2.46 -2.11
C PHE A 34 18.70 3.79 -2.05
N TRP A 35 19.83 3.80 -1.35
CA TRP A 35 20.61 5.01 -1.12
C TRP A 35 22.10 4.71 -1.08
N SER A 36 22.93 5.75 -1.11
CA SER A 36 24.38 5.64 -0.90
C SER A 36 24.88 6.70 0.07
N THR A 37 25.71 6.27 1.01
CA THR A 37 26.50 7.10 1.93
C THR A 37 27.41 8.10 1.21
N THR A 38 27.80 7.80 -0.03
CA THR A 38 28.66 8.66 -0.87
C THR A 38 27.88 9.62 -1.77
N CYS A 39 26.54 9.62 -1.70
CA CYS A 39 25.67 10.48 -2.50
C CYS A 39 25.10 11.65 -1.66
N PRO A 40 25.45 12.92 -1.95
CA PRO A 40 24.95 14.07 -1.19
C PRO A 40 23.43 14.19 -1.16
N HIS A 41 22.75 13.87 -2.27
CA HIS A 41 21.27 13.91 -2.32
C HIS A 41 20.63 12.81 -1.47
N CYS A 42 21.29 11.66 -1.28
CA CYS A 42 20.83 10.63 -0.37
C CYS A 42 20.95 11.10 1.09
N GLN A 43 22.05 11.75 1.44
CA GLN A 43 22.26 12.28 2.79
C GLN A 43 21.18 13.30 3.15
N GLU A 44 20.84 14.21 2.24
CA GLU A 44 19.76 15.17 2.46
C GLU A 44 18.40 14.49 2.70
N VAL A 45 18.07 13.42 1.96
CA VAL A 45 16.86 12.64 2.20
C VAL A 45 16.88 12.01 3.60
N VAL A 46 17.99 11.35 3.95
CA VAL A 46 18.12 10.61 5.22
C VAL A 46 18.14 11.53 6.44
N ASP A 47 18.83 12.65 6.35
CA ASP A 47 19.09 13.53 7.49
C ASP A 47 17.99 14.58 7.68
N ASN A 48 17.32 15.02 6.61
CA ASN A 48 16.39 16.15 6.67
C ASN A 48 14.96 15.81 6.23
N VAL A 49 14.76 14.87 5.29
CA VAL A 49 13.42 14.54 4.78
C VAL A 49 12.75 13.42 5.59
N LEU A 50 13.47 12.33 5.85
CA LEU A 50 12.91 11.18 6.54
C LEU A 50 12.57 11.40 8.03
N PRO A 51 13.39 12.12 8.84
CA PRO A 51 13.10 12.26 10.26
C PRO A 51 11.74 12.89 10.58
N PRO A 52 11.30 13.99 9.95
CA PRO A 52 9.96 14.53 10.22
C PRO A 52 8.83 13.58 9.77
N ILE A 53 9.02 12.84 8.67
CA ILE A 53 8.06 11.83 8.20
C ILE A 53 7.94 10.68 9.22
N GLN A 54 9.07 10.14 9.67
CA GLN A 54 9.10 9.09 10.68
C GLN A 54 8.48 9.56 12.01
N ALA A 55 8.72 10.80 12.42
CA ALA A 55 8.10 11.38 13.60
C ALA A 55 6.57 11.54 13.44
N LYS A 56 6.10 11.90 12.24
CA LYS A 56 4.66 12.08 11.94
C LYS A 56 3.89 10.76 11.97
N TYR A 57 4.44 9.69 11.37
CA TYR A 57 3.73 8.43 11.17
C TYR A 57 4.07 7.34 12.19
N GLY A 58 5.24 7.39 12.83
CA GLY A 58 5.69 6.37 13.77
C GLY A 58 5.58 4.97 13.18
N ASN A 59 4.94 4.05 13.91
CA ASN A 59 4.79 2.65 13.52
C ASN A 59 3.89 2.43 12.29
N LYS A 60 3.23 3.48 11.77
CA LYS A 60 2.39 3.40 10.56
C LYS A 60 3.21 3.53 9.27
N PHE A 61 4.48 3.90 9.37
CA PHE A 61 5.40 3.95 8.23
C PHE A 61 6.67 3.14 8.54
N ASP A 62 6.85 2.04 7.82
CA ASP A 62 8.02 1.17 7.94
C ASP A 62 8.89 1.30 6.69
N LEU A 63 10.08 1.87 6.87
CA LEU A 63 11.01 2.14 5.79
C LEU A 63 12.26 1.28 5.93
N ARG A 64 12.52 0.45 4.92
CA ARG A 64 13.78 -0.28 4.78
C ARG A 64 14.76 0.51 3.92
N GLN A 65 15.93 0.79 4.47
CA GLN A 65 17.00 1.45 3.75
C GLN A 65 18.05 0.42 3.29
N ILE A 66 18.45 0.47 2.03
CA ILE A 66 19.43 -0.43 1.41
C ILE A 66 20.56 0.41 0.85
N GLU A 67 21.76 0.24 1.42
CA GLU A 67 22.97 0.94 1.02
C GLU A 67 23.59 0.25 -0.20
N VAL A 68 23.52 0.88 -1.38
CA VAL A 68 23.92 0.28 -2.67
C VAL A 68 25.42 0.37 -2.96
N SER A 69 26.21 0.99 -2.10
CA SER A 69 27.67 0.96 -2.20
C SER A 69 28.26 -0.43 -1.91
N ASP A 70 27.49 -1.32 -1.28
CA ASP A 70 27.81 -2.74 -1.19
C ASP A 70 27.47 -3.46 -2.51
N GLU A 71 28.37 -4.34 -2.96
CA GLU A 71 28.24 -5.02 -4.26
C GLU A 71 26.96 -5.86 -4.34
N ALA A 72 26.62 -6.63 -3.30
CA ALA A 72 25.42 -7.46 -3.30
C ALA A 72 24.14 -6.61 -3.33
N ASN A 73 24.13 -5.48 -2.61
CA ASN A 73 23.01 -4.54 -2.65
C ASN A 73 22.89 -3.81 -3.99
N SER A 74 24.00 -3.53 -4.67
CA SER A 74 24.00 -2.94 -6.02
C SER A 74 23.36 -3.89 -7.04
N GLU A 75 23.62 -5.20 -6.92
CA GLU A 75 22.99 -6.23 -7.76
C GLU A 75 21.50 -6.33 -7.49
N ILE A 76 21.08 -6.30 -6.22
CA ILE A 76 19.66 -6.27 -5.83
C ILE A 76 18.98 -5.02 -6.40
N PHE A 77 19.63 -3.86 -6.33
CA PHE A 77 19.08 -2.61 -6.87
C PHE A 77 18.86 -2.72 -8.38
N LEU A 78 19.89 -3.11 -9.14
CA LEU A 78 19.78 -3.28 -10.59
C LEU A 78 18.74 -4.34 -10.95
N ALA A 79 18.70 -5.47 -10.25
CA ALA A 79 17.68 -6.50 -10.46
C ALA A 79 16.26 -5.95 -10.20
N THR A 80 16.11 -5.08 -9.18
CA THR A 80 14.84 -4.43 -8.83
C THR A 80 14.38 -3.50 -9.95
N LEU A 81 15.26 -2.63 -10.44
CA LEU A 81 14.97 -1.72 -11.56
C LEU A 81 14.47 -2.49 -12.79
N LEU A 82 15.15 -3.60 -13.12
CA LEU A 82 14.79 -4.47 -14.24
C LEU A 82 13.46 -5.19 -14.02
N LYS A 83 13.23 -5.75 -12.83
CA LYS A 83 11.99 -6.44 -12.48
C LYS A 83 10.77 -5.52 -12.62
N TYR A 84 10.89 -4.29 -12.12
CA TYR A 84 9.83 -3.31 -12.17
C TYR A 84 9.78 -2.51 -13.47
N GLN A 85 10.65 -2.84 -14.44
CA GLN A 85 10.74 -2.19 -15.74
C GLN A 85 10.88 -0.67 -15.62
N ILE A 86 11.68 -0.23 -14.64
CA ILE A 86 12.01 1.18 -14.44
C ILE A 86 12.80 1.63 -15.66
N PRO A 87 12.41 2.73 -16.32
CA PRO A 87 13.10 3.20 -17.51
C PRO A 87 14.52 3.63 -17.14
N GLU A 88 15.49 3.44 -18.05
CA GLU A 88 16.91 3.65 -17.76
C GLU A 88 17.21 5.11 -17.36
N GLU A 89 16.43 6.08 -17.84
CA GLU A 89 16.52 7.48 -17.41
C GLU A 89 16.15 7.71 -15.95
N ASP A 90 15.55 6.74 -15.25
CA ASP A 90 15.20 6.86 -13.83
C ASP A 90 16.14 6.04 -12.93
N TRP A 91 17.22 5.50 -13.50
CA TRP A 91 18.19 4.71 -12.75
C TRP A 91 19.14 5.62 -11.99
N GLY A 92 18.88 5.78 -10.69
CA GLY A 92 19.72 6.56 -9.82
C GLY A 92 19.29 6.45 -8.36
N VAL A 93 20.14 6.91 -7.45
CA VAL A 93 19.84 7.02 -6.02
C VAL A 93 19.76 8.49 -5.60
N PRO A 94 18.97 8.85 -4.57
CA PRO A 94 18.07 7.99 -3.79
C PRO A 94 16.88 7.49 -4.62
N PHE A 95 16.54 6.20 -4.47
CA PHE A 95 15.42 5.56 -5.15
C PHE A 95 14.46 4.95 -4.14
N LEU A 96 13.22 5.44 -4.07
CA LEU A 96 12.23 4.97 -3.12
C LEU A 96 11.09 4.25 -3.85
N ILE A 97 10.70 3.07 -3.36
CA ILE A 97 9.53 2.33 -3.82
C ILE A 97 8.52 2.24 -2.68
N ILE A 98 7.28 2.63 -2.94
CA ILE A 98 6.17 2.68 -1.98
C ILE A 98 4.86 2.36 -2.67
N GLY A 99 4.17 1.31 -2.21
CA GLY A 99 2.91 0.88 -2.82
C GLY A 99 3.04 0.60 -4.31
N GLU A 100 2.36 1.40 -5.13
CA GLU A 100 2.37 1.33 -6.59
C GLU A 100 3.23 2.44 -7.24
N PHE A 101 3.98 3.20 -6.44
CA PHE A 101 4.78 4.34 -6.89
C PHE A 101 6.27 4.11 -6.65
N TYR A 102 7.08 4.81 -7.44
CA TYR A 102 8.49 5.02 -7.13
C TYR A 102 8.85 6.50 -7.25
N PHE A 103 9.90 6.91 -6.52
CA PHE A 103 10.47 8.25 -6.56
C PHE A 103 11.97 8.17 -6.81
N VAL A 104 12.47 9.12 -7.61
CA VAL A 104 13.88 9.28 -7.90
C VAL A 104 14.34 10.65 -7.43
N GLY A 105 15.40 10.64 -6.61
CA GLY A 105 16.05 11.85 -6.16
C GLY A 105 15.34 12.54 -4.99
N LEU A 106 16.04 13.55 -4.46
CA LEU A 106 15.59 14.34 -3.31
C LEU A 106 14.26 15.05 -3.57
N ASP A 107 14.12 15.68 -4.74
CA ASP A 107 12.99 16.55 -5.04
C ASP A 107 11.66 15.80 -5.00
N GLN A 108 11.60 14.61 -5.62
CA GLN A 108 10.39 13.80 -5.64
C GLN A 108 10.06 13.23 -4.27
N ILE A 109 11.07 12.70 -3.56
CA ILE A 109 10.89 12.14 -2.22
C ILE A 109 10.39 13.23 -1.27
N GLY A 110 11.00 14.41 -1.28
CA GLY A 110 10.60 15.54 -0.45
C GLY A 110 9.21 16.10 -0.79
N ALA A 111 8.83 16.10 -2.06
CA ALA A 111 7.56 16.67 -2.50
C ALA A 111 6.35 15.74 -2.30
N TYR A 112 6.53 14.43 -2.45
CA TYR A 112 5.41 13.50 -2.63
C TYR A 112 5.27 12.42 -1.57
N LEU A 113 6.33 12.08 -0.84
CA LEU A 113 6.31 10.95 0.09
C LEU A 113 5.21 11.10 1.15
N ASP A 114 5.05 12.30 1.72
CA ASP A 114 4.04 12.57 2.76
C ASP A 114 2.62 12.26 2.26
N ALA A 115 2.25 12.82 1.10
CA ALA A 115 0.92 12.65 0.52
C ALA A 115 0.62 11.20 0.13
N VAL A 116 1.63 10.46 -0.36
CA VAL A 116 1.46 9.04 -0.71
C VAL A 116 1.29 8.18 0.53
N ILE A 117 2.02 8.45 1.63
CA ILE A 117 1.81 7.74 2.90
C ILE A 117 0.38 7.95 3.41
N GLU A 118 -0.14 9.19 3.38
CA GLU A 118 -1.53 9.47 3.81
C GLU A 118 -2.54 8.70 2.96
N SER A 119 -2.36 8.73 1.63
CA SER A 119 -3.23 8.02 0.69
C SER A 119 -3.20 6.51 0.92
N ASP A 120 -2.02 5.92 1.06
CA ASP A 120 -1.85 4.47 1.23
C ASP A 120 -2.36 4.00 2.60
N LEU A 121 -2.17 4.79 3.67
CA LEU A 121 -2.76 4.50 4.98
C LEU A 121 -4.28 4.49 4.92
N ALA A 122 -4.90 5.44 4.21
CA ALA A 122 -6.34 5.49 4.01
C ALA A 122 -6.86 4.30 3.17
N ALA A 123 -6.02 3.75 2.29
CA ALA A 123 -6.32 2.59 1.46
C ALA A 123 -6.10 1.24 2.19
N GLY A 124 -5.63 1.24 3.44
CA GLY A 124 -5.40 0.03 4.23
C GLY A 124 -3.93 -0.38 4.38
N GLY A 125 -2.99 0.48 3.99
CA GLY A 125 -1.55 0.25 4.08
C GLY A 125 -0.97 -0.45 2.84
N THR A 126 0.33 -0.69 2.88
CA THR A 126 1.08 -1.35 1.80
C THR A 126 2.07 -2.36 2.35
N GLU A 127 2.35 -3.38 1.54
CA GLU A 127 3.41 -4.35 1.83
C GLU A 127 4.74 -3.89 1.24
N PHE A 128 5.84 -4.44 1.75
CA PHE A 128 7.15 -4.17 1.16
C PHE A 128 7.16 -4.59 -0.32
N PRO A 129 7.81 -3.80 -1.21
CA PRO A 129 8.03 -4.23 -2.59
C PRO A 129 8.84 -5.53 -2.61
N VAL A 130 8.48 -6.42 -3.52
CA VAL A 130 9.13 -7.72 -3.67
C VAL A 130 10.47 -7.53 -4.40
N LEU A 131 11.56 -7.46 -3.65
CA LEU A 131 12.91 -7.34 -4.20
C LEU A 131 13.42 -8.70 -4.72
N PRO A 132 14.08 -8.75 -5.89
CA PRO A 132 14.83 -9.93 -6.31
C PRO A 132 16.01 -10.20 -5.38
N SER A 133 16.45 -11.46 -5.30
CA SER A 133 17.62 -11.85 -4.52
C SER A 133 18.95 -11.81 -5.29
N ALA A 134 18.91 -11.66 -6.62
CA ALA A 134 20.08 -11.59 -7.50
C ALA A 134 19.68 -11.05 -8.89
N LEU A 135 20.68 -10.65 -9.68
CA LEU A 135 20.51 -10.28 -11.08
C LEU A 135 20.03 -11.47 -11.94
N PRO A 136 19.14 -11.23 -12.92
CA PRO A 136 18.81 -12.26 -13.88
C PRO A 136 20.06 -12.61 -14.71
N PRO A 137 20.32 -13.91 -14.98
CA PRO A 137 21.57 -14.37 -15.61
C PRO A 137 21.82 -13.80 -17.02
N THR A 138 20.77 -13.30 -17.67
CA THR A 138 20.84 -12.66 -19.00
C THR A 138 21.63 -11.35 -19.00
N LEU A 139 21.72 -10.64 -17.87
CA LEU A 139 22.34 -9.30 -17.78
C LEU A 139 23.68 -9.27 -17.05
N ALA A 140 24.15 -10.40 -16.50
CA ALA A 140 25.50 -10.55 -15.94
C ALA A 140 26.63 -10.41 -16.98
N ARG A 141 26.31 -10.04 -18.23
CA ARG A 141 27.24 -9.76 -19.32
C ARG A 141 26.87 -8.45 -19.98
N THR A 142 27.45 -7.35 -19.50
CA THR A 142 27.97 -6.15 -20.23
C THR A 142 27.76 -4.89 -19.38
N PRO A 143 28.83 -4.20 -18.97
CA PRO A 143 28.74 -2.83 -18.47
C PRO A 143 28.81 -1.84 -19.63
N THR A 144 27.75 -1.06 -19.83
CA THR A 144 27.78 0.17 -20.66
C THR A 144 27.29 1.32 -19.80
N ALA A 145 28.17 2.29 -19.57
CA ALA A 145 27.85 3.54 -18.89
C ALA A 145 26.93 4.42 -19.77
N GLY A 146 25.90 5.02 -19.16
CA GLY A 146 24.96 5.95 -19.78
C GLY A 146 24.47 7.00 -18.78
N PRO A 147 23.97 8.17 -19.24
CA PRO A 147 24.21 9.47 -18.62
C PRO A 147 23.13 9.95 -17.62
N THR A 148 23.49 11.00 -16.89
CA THR A 148 22.75 11.72 -15.83
C THR A 148 21.27 12.01 -16.17
N PRO A 149 20.33 11.75 -15.24
CA PRO A 149 18.92 11.96 -15.50
C PRO A 149 18.39 13.35 -15.14
N THR A 150 17.38 13.78 -15.90
CA THR A 150 16.55 14.98 -15.71
C THR A 150 15.23 14.54 -15.05
N PRO A 151 14.65 15.29 -14.08
CA PRO A 151 13.52 14.79 -13.30
C PRO A 151 12.22 14.69 -14.13
N SER A 152 11.72 13.47 -14.32
CA SER A 152 10.40 13.17 -14.90
C SER A 152 9.41 12.77 -13.80
N ALA A 153 8.16 13.16 -13.99
CA ALA A 153 7.05 13.13 -13.03
C ALA A 153 6.80 11.79 -12.30
N LEU A 154 5.96 11.84 -11.26
CA LEU A 154 5.36 10.69 -10.56
C LEU A 154 4.92 9.59 -11.54
N LEU A 155 5.65 8.48 -11.57
CA LEU A 155 5.40 7.37 -12.49
C LEU A 155 4.86 6.16 -11.73
N PRO A 156 3.68 5.63 -12.09
CA PRO A 156 3.17 4.40 -11.50
C PRO A 156 3.98 3.19 -11.95
N ILE A 157 4.16 2.22 -11.05
CA ILE A 157 4.76 0.91 -11.35
C ILE A 157 3.77 0.13 -12.23
N ARG A 158 4.22 -0.23 -13.43
CA ARG A 158 3.39 -0.93 -14.41
C ARG A 158 3.12 -2.37 -13.95
N GLY A 159 1.87 -2.68 -13.60
CA GLY A 159 1.42 -4.07 -13.40
C GLY A 159 0.90 -4.45 -12.00
N GLN A 160 0.79 -3.51 -11.07
CA GLN A 160 -0.03 -3.69 -9.88
C GLN A 160 -1.37 -2.97 -10.11
N LEU A 161 -2.43 -3.75 -10.19
CA LEU A 161 -3.82 -3.31 -10.04
C LEU A 161 -4.33 -4.15 -8.88
N SER A 162 -4.45 -3.57 -7.70
CA SER A 162 -4.91 -4.29 -6.52
C SER A 162 -6.36 -4.79 -6.69
N PRO A 163 -6.66 -6.08 -6.48
CA PRO A 163 -8.01 -6.65 -6.64
C PRO A 163 -8.99 -6.30 -5.50
N THR A 164 -8.66 -5.33 -4.64
CA THR A 164 -9.40 -5.00 -3.40
C THR A 164 -10.78 -4.38 -3.64
N LEU A 165 -11.04 -3.84 -4.83
CA LEU A 165 -12.33 -3.23 -5.18
C LEU A 165 -13.48 -4.25 -5.35
N LEU A 166 -13.19 -5.54 -5.50
CA LEU A 166 -14.22 -6.57 -5.71
C LEU A 166 -14.78 -7.14 -4.39
N ALA A 167 -14.02 -7.10 -3.30
CA ALA A 167 -14.44 -7.69 -2.02
C ALA A 167 -15.44 -6.79 -1.26
N GLY A 168 -15.24 -5.48 -1.26
CA GLY A 168 -16.11 -4.54 -0.54
C GLY A 168 -17.53 -4.44 -1.12
N GLY A 169 -17.67 -4.55 -2.44
CA GLY A 169 -18.97 -4.48 -3.12
C GLY A 169 -19.90 -5.64 -2.76
N LEU A 170 -19.36 -6.86 -2.62
CA LEU A 170 -20.15 -8.05 -2.32
C LEU A 170 -20.73 -8.01 -0.89
N VAL A 171 -19.95 -7.52 0.08
CA VAL A 171 -20.37 -7.40 1.48
C VAL A 171 -21.53 -6.41 1.64
N LEU A 172 -21.46 -5.27 0.95
CA LEU A 172 -22.53 -4.26 0.97
C LEU A 172 -23.85 -4.80 0.38
N VAL A 173 -23.78 -5.56 -0.72
CA VAL A 173 -24.95 -6.15 -1.37
C VAL A 173 -25.63 -7.18 -0.47
N LEU A 174 -24.85 -8.04 0.21
CA LEU A 174 -25.40 -9.03 1.14
C LEU A 174 -26.03 -8.37 2.38
N ALA A 175 -25.41 -7.31 2.91
CA ALA A 175 -25.96 -6.55 4.04
C ALA A 175 -27.29 -5.87 3.69
N LEU A 176 -27.39 -5.26 2.50
CA LEU A 176 -28.63 -4.61 2.05
C LEU A 176 -29.76 -5.63 1.84
N ALA A 177 -29.44 -6.80 1.29
CA ALA A 177 -30.41 -7.88 1.07
C ALA A 177 -31.02 -8.39 2.39
N LEU A 178 -30.19 -8.55 3.43
CA LEU A 178 -30.64 -8.94 4.77
C LEU A 178 -31.50 -7.86 5.43
N LEU A 179 -31.12 -6.58 5.32
CA LEU A 179 -31.93 -5.47 5.85
C LEU A 179 -33.34 -5.46 5.24
N VAL A 180 -33.43 -5.61 3.91
CA VAL A 180 -34.71 -5.65 3.19
C VAL A 180 -35.55 -6.85 3.64
N ALA A 181 -34.95 -8.02 3.88
CA ALA A 181 -35.65 -9.19 4.38
C ALA A 181 -36.25 -8.95 5.77
N VAL A 182 -35.49 -8.34 6.69
CA VAL A 182 -35.94 -7.98 8.05
C VAL A 182 -37.09 -6.97 8.00
N LEU A 183 -36.96 -5.91 7.20
CA LEU A 183 -38.01 -4.90 7.04
C LEU A 183 -39.32 -5.51 6.50
N ARG A 184 -39.24 -6.46 5.56
CA ARG A 184 -40.42 -7.18 5.05
C ARG A 184 -41.09 -8.04 6.11
N VAL A 185 -40.32 -8.71 6.96
CA VAL A 185 -40.85 -9.52 8.07
C VAL A 185 -41.53 -8.62 9.10
N LEU A 186 -40.91 -7.51 9.48
CA LEU A 186 -41.49 -6.53 10.41
C LEU A 186 -42.76 -5.87 9.85
N TRP A 187 -42.76 -5.53 8.55
CA TRP A 187 -43.93 -4.94 7.90
C TRP A 187 -45.11 -5.93 7.83
N ARG A 188 -44.86 -7.20 7.48
CA ARG A 188 -45.88 -8.26 7.50
C ARG A 188 -46.43 -8.48 8.92
N ALA A 189 -45.56 -8.49 9.93
CA ALA A 189 -45.96 -8.65 11.33
C ALA A 189 -46.81 -7.48 11.85
N ARG A 190 -46.55 -6.25 11.38
CA ARG A 190 -47.34 -5.06 11.73
C ARG A 190 -48.72 -5.07 11.07
N ARG A 191 -48.82 -5.56 9.83
CA ARG A 191 -50.08 -5.65 9.09
C ARG A 191 -51.03 -6.73 9.66
N SER A 192 -50.49 -7.84 10.17
CA SER A 192 -51.29 -8.90 10.80
C SER A 192 -51.81 -8.58 12.20
N SER A 193 -51.38 -7.46 12.80
CA SER A 193 -51.84 -7.03 14.14
C SER A 193 -52.96 -5.98 14.09
N THR A 194 -53.33 -5.53 12.89
CA THR A 194 -54.40 -4.55 12.66
C THR A 194 -55.69 -5.18 12.13
N GLU A 195 -55.71 -6.50 11.94
CA GLU A 195 -56.92 -7.32 11.76
C GLU A 195 -57.20 -8.09 13.05
#